data_AF-A0A814FJI0-F1
#
_entry.id   AF-A0A814FJI0-F1
#
_cell.length_a   1.000
_cell.length_b   1.000
_cell.length_c   1.000
_cell.angle_alpha   90.00
_cell.angle_beta   90.00
_cell.angle_gamma   90.00
#
_symmetry.space_group_name_H-M   'P 1'
#
loop_
_entity.id
_entity.type
_entity.pdbx_description
1 polymer ?
#
loop_
_entity_poly.entity_id
_entity_poly.type
_entity_poly.pdbx_seq_one_letter_code
_entity_poly.pdbx_strand_id
1 'polypeptide(L)'
;MIVLCSSMINAQYMPFIRDARYNKQTKTIDIQVQYSGGCAEHEFQLKVGSCRETYPVQCDAKLIDLTVNDYCDAIVSREVSISTQSIGLDDGYYAGATIQIYGGANTKAKFVLS
;
A
#
# COMPACT_ATOMS: atom_id res chain seq x y z
N MET A 1 40.47 9.68 -16.82
CA MET A 1 39.44 8.66 -17.08
C MET A 1 38.37 8.85 -16.01
N ILE A 2 37.25 9.49 -16.33
CA ILE A 2 36.17 9.79 -15.38
C ILE A 2 35.15 8.66 -15.50
N VAL A 3 35.06 7.81 -14.48
CA VAL A 3 34.06 6.75 -14.39
C VAL A 3 32.77 7.37 -13.88
N LEU A 4 31.85 7.68 -14.79
CA LEU A 4 30.49 8.08 -14.45
C LEU A 4 29.73 6.83 -14.00
N CYS A 5 29.72 6.60 -12.68
CA CYS A 5 28.89 5.57 -12.06
C CYS A 5 27.41 5.98 -12.24
N SER A 6 26.81 5.50 -13.32
CA SER A 6 25.39 5.68 -13.60
C SER A 6 24.62 4.85 -12.57
N SER A 7 24.11 5.51 -11.53
CA SER A 7 23.15 4.90 -10.62
C SER A 7 21.88 4.68 -11.41
N MET A 8 21.65 3.44 -11.85
CA MET A 8 20.36 3.04 -12.37
C MET A 8 19.36 3.22 -11.23
N ILE A 9 18.55 4.26 -11.32
CA ILE A 9 17.39 4.45 -10.45
C ILE A 9 16.45 3.32 -10.86
N ASN A 10 16.48 2.20 -10.14
CA ASN A 10 15.45 1.18 -10.26
C ASN A 10 14.13 1.89 -9.94
N ALA A 11 13.34 2.17 -10.99
CA ALA A 11 12.00 2.68 -10.84
C ALA A 11 11.21 1.59 -10.09
N GLN A 12 11.13 1.70 -8.77
CA GLN A 12 10.20 0.88 -8.00
C GLN A 12 8.81 1.22 -8.50
N TYR A 13 8.20 0.27 -9.21
CA TYR A 13 6.84 0.41 -9.72
C TYR A 13 5.89 0.47 -8.53
N MET A 14 5.49 1.68 -8.15
CA MET A 14 4.55 1.87 -7.06
C MET A 14 3.13 1.50 -7.55
N PRO A 15 2.38 0.67 -6.79
CA PRO A 15 1.07 0.20 -7.21
C PRO A 15 0.05 1.35 -7.22
N PHE A 16 -0.80 1.37 -8.24
CA PHE A 16 -1.93 2.30 -8.33
C PHE A 16 -3.10 1.79 -7.49
N ILE A 17 -3.61 2.63 -6.61
CA ILE A 17 -4.74 2.28 -5.75
C ILE A 17 -6.03 2.72 -6.43
N ARG A 18 -6.94 1.77 -6.63
CA ARG A 18 -8.28 2.01 -7.19
C ARG A 18 -9.31 2.25 -6.09
N ASP A 19 -9.25 1.42 -5.05
CA ASP A 19 -10.16 1.50 -3.90
C ASP A 19 -9.51 0.82 -2.68
N ALA A 20 -10.02 1.11 -1.48
CA ALA A 20 -9.65 0.42 -0.26
C ALA A 20 -10.83 0.39 0.72
N ARG A 21 -11.03 -0.74 1.38
CA ARG A 21 -12.09 -0.94 2.37
C ARG A 21 -11.60 -1.78 3.55
N TYR A 22 -12.15 -1.53 4.73
CA TYR A 22 -11.93 -2.38 5.89
C TYR A 22 -12.96 -3.51 5.95
N ASN A 23 -12.48 -4.74 6.06
CA ASN A 23 -13.30 -5.91 6.31
C ASN A 23 -13.25 -6.25 7.81
N LYS A 24 -14.32 -5.88 8.51
CA LYS A 24 -14.45 -6.08 9.95
C LYS A 24 -14.49 -7.55 10.39
N GLN A 25 -15.02 -8.44 9.54
CA GLN A 25 -15.13 -9.87 9.87
C GLN A 25 -13.77 -10.54 9.88
N THR A 26 -12.93 -10.23 8.89
CA THR A 26 -11.59 -10.82 8.76
C THR A 26 -10.49 -9.97 9.39
N LYS A 27 -10.82 -8.75 9.85
CA LYS A 27 -9.87 -7.73 10.33
C LYS A 27 -8.76 -7.45 9.32
N THR A 28 -9.15 -7.32 8.05
CA THR A 28 -8.23 -7.02 6.95
C THR A 28 -8.63 -5.73 6.25
N ILE A 29 -7.67 -5.12 5.57
CA ILE A 29 -7.88 -4.01 4.65
C ILE A 29 -7.77 -4.61 3.25
N ASP A 30 -8.88 -4.61 2.53
CA ASP A 30 -8.96 -5.06 1.14
C ASP A 30 -8.67 -3.86 0.24
N ILE A 31 -7.58 -3.92 -0.51
CA ILE A 31 -7.12 -2.85 -1.39
C ILE A 31 -7.20 -3.35 -2.84
N GLN A 32 -7.96 -2.64 -3.67
CA GLN A 32 -7.95 -2.88 -5.11
C GLN A 32 -6.76 -2.15 -5.72
N VAL A 33 -5.82 -2.91 -6.25
CA VAL A 33 -4.55 -2.41 -6.78
C VAL A 33 -4.44 -2.71 -8.27
N GLN A 34 -3.77 -1.81 -8.99
CA GLN A 34 -3.33 -2.01 -10.35
C GLN A 34 -1.83 -1.74 -10.45
N TYR A 35 -1.09 -2.59 -11.15
CA TYR A 35 0.35 -2.48 -11.30
C TYR A 35 0.81 -3.02 -12.66
N SER A 36 2.03 -2.66 -13.07
CA SER A 36 2.70 -3.26 -14.23
C SER A 36 3.55 -4.45 -13.77
N GLY A 37 3.54 -5.55 -14.51
CA GLY A 37 4.21 -6.79 -14.14
C GLY A 37 3.41 -8.01 -14.56
N GLY A 38 3.45 -9.06 -13.76
CA GLY A 38 2.59 -10.24 -13.87
C GLY A 38 3.29 -11.53 -14.24
N CYS A 39 4.61 -11.52 -14.36
CA CYS A 39 5.41 -12.74 -14.52
C CYS A 39 5.99 -13.24 -13.20
N ALA A 40 6.22 -12.34 -12.25
CA ALA A 40 6.60 -12.69 -10.89
C ALA A 40 5.39 -12.67 -9.96
N GLU A 41 5.54 -13.31 -8.80
CA GLU A 41 4.59 -13.12 -7.71
C GLU A 41 4.84 -11.74 -7.08
N HIS A 42 3.80 -10.90 -7.07
CA HIS A 42 3.88 -9.59 -6.45
C HIS A 42 3.64 -9.68 -4.93
N GLU A 43 4.50 -9.09 -4.11
CA GLU A 43 4.32 -8.99 -2.66
C GLU A 43 4.06 -7.53 -2.28
N PHE A 44 2.96 -7.26 -1.57
CA PHE A 44 2.59 -5.91 -1.17
C PHE A 44 2.67 -5.73 0.34
N GLN A 45 3.30 -4.64 0.75
CA GLN A 45 3.38 -4.21 2.14
C GLN A 45 2.66 -2.86 2.32
N LEU A 46 1.81 -2.77 3.34
CA LEU A 46 1.24 -1.49 3.76
C LEU A 46 2.04 -0.96 4.96
N LYS A 47 2.72 0.17 4.75
CA LYS A 47 3.48 0.84 5.80
C LYS A 47 2.68 2.00 6.36
N VAL A 48 2.22 1.88 7.60
CA VAL A 48 1.56 2.97 8.32
C VAL A 48 2.63 4.03 8.65
N GLY A 49 2.34 5.26 8.25
CA GLY A 49 3.16 6.44 8.51
C GLY A 49 2.73 7.16 9.78
N SER A 50 2.78 8.49 9.75
CA SER A 50 2.37 9.31 10.89
C SER A 50 0.85 9.27 11.09
N CYS A 51 0.45 9.13 12.34
CA CYS A 51 -0.93 9.34 12.77
C CYS A 51 -1.04 10.69 13.49
N ARG A 52 -2.10 11.42 13.20
CA ARG A 52 -2.48 12.63 13.91
C ARG A 52 -3.38 12.23 15.07
N GLU A 53 -3.04 12.69 16.27
CA GLU A 53 -3.81 12.48 17.50
C GLU A 53 -5.09 13.34 17.50
N THR A 54 -5.99 13.06 16.56
CA THR A 54 -7.34 13.63 16.50
C THR A 54 -8.36 12.61 17.00
N TYR A 55 -9.61 13.04 17.21
CA TYR A 55 -10.71 12.12 17.51
C TYR A 55 -11.78 12.16 16.39
N PRO A 56 -11.89 11.12 15.55
CA PRO A 56 -11.08 9.89 15.53
C PRO A 56 -9.65 10.13 14.99
N VAL A 57 -8.75 9.18 15.25
CA VAL A 57 -7.34 9.20 14.80
C VAL A 57 -7.31 9.23 13.27
N GLN A 58 -6.35 9.98 12.70
CA GLN A 58 -6.14 10.03 11.26
C GLN A 58 -4.72 9.60 10.91
N CYS A 59 -4.56 8.55 10.12
CA CYS A 59 -3.24 8.05 9.74
C CYS A 59 -3.04 8.09 8.21
N ASP A 60 -1.83 8.43 7.80
CA ASP A 60 -1.36 8.23 6.44
C ASP A 60 -0.66 6.86 6.35
N ALA A 61 -0.86 6.10 5.26
CA ALA A 61 -0.19 4.83 5.01
C ALA A 61 0.30 4.74 3.56
N LYS A 62 1.37 4.00 3.29
CA LYS A 62 1.90 3.80 1.93
C LYS A 62 1.84 2.33 1.54
N LEU A 63 1.27 2.06 0.38
CA LEU A 63 1.33 0.71 -0.21
C LEU A 63 2.60 0.60 -1.06
N ILE A 64 3.41 -0.42 -0.77
CA ILE A 64 4.71 -0.66 -1.37
C ILE A 64 4.67 -2.03 -2.04
N ASP A 65 5.07 -2.09 -3.31
CA ASP A 65 5.40 -3.34 -3.98
C ASP A 65 6.83 -3.73 -3.62
N LEU A 66 7.01 -4.89 -3.00
CA LEU A 66 8.30 -5.43 -2.59
C LEU A 66 8.94 -6.31 -3.68
N THR A 67 8.23 -6.56 -4.77
CA THR A 67 8.72 -7.44 -5.83
C THR A 67 9.85 -6.82 -6.61
N VAL A 68 10.86 -7.65 -6.86
CA VAL A 68 12.05 -7.31 -7.63
C VAL A 68 12.11 -8.20 -8.87
N ASN A 69 12.65 -7.66 -9.96
CA ASN A 69 12.91 -8.40 -11.21
C ASN A 69 11.66 -8.95 -11.92
N ASP A 70 10.52 -8.25 -11.88
CA ASP A 70 9.44 -8.50 -12.84
C ASP A 70 9.67 -7.63 -14.09
N TYR A 71 10.05 -8.27 -15.19
CA TYR A 71 10.36 -7.60 -16.46
C TYR A 71 9.18 -7.61 -17.43
N CYS A 72 8.01 -8.08 -17.01
CA CYS A 72 6.82 -8.10 -17.85
C CYS A 72 6.07 -6.77 -17.78
N ASP A 73 5.53 -6.34 -18.93
CA ASP A 73 4.78 -5.09 -19.07
C ASP A 73 3.26 -5.36 -19.22
N ALA A 74 2.72 -6.29 -18.42
CA ALA A 74 1.28 -6.50 -18.38
C ALA A 74 0.65 -5.61 -17.29
N ILE A 75 -0.52 -5.04 -17.57
CA ILE A 75 -1.29 -4.31 -16.56
C ILE A 75 -2.16 -5.32 -15.81
N VAL A 76 -1.82 -5.58 -14.55
CA VAL A 76 -2.55 -6.51 -13.68
C VAL A 76 -3.40 -5.71 -12.70
N SER A 77 -4.64 -6.17 -12.48
CA SER A 77 -5.52 -5.63 -11.45
C SER A 77 -5.94 -6.76 -10.51
N ARG A 78 -5.76 -6.56 -9.20
CA ARG A 78 -6.16 -7.56 -8.20
C ARG A 78 -6.54 -6.91 -6.88
N GLU A 79 -7.15 -7.70 -6.01
CA GLU A 79 -7.37 -7.33 -4.62
C GLU A 79 -6.25 -7.87 -3.74
N VAL A 80 -5.78 -7.05 -2.80
CA VAL A 80 -4.78 -7.40 -1.80
C VAL A 80 -5.40 -7.20 -0.43
N SER A 81 -5.40 -8.24 0.39
CA SER A 81 -5.93 -8.18 1.76
C SER A 81 -4.79 -8.16 2.76
N ILE A 82 -4.71 -7.11 3.58
CA ILE A 82 -3.65 -6.93 4.58
C ILE A 82 -4.27 -6.94 5.98
N SER A 83 -3.79 -7.82 6.86
CA SER A 83 -4.28 -7.90 8.24
C SER A 83 -3.96 -6.62 9.02
N THR A 84 -4.92 -6.05 9.72
CA THR A 84 -4.69 -4.87 10.58
C THR A 84 -3.72 -5.18 11.71
N GLN A 85 -3.67 -6.43 12.18
CA GLN A 85 -2.71 -6.90 13.19
C GLN A 85 -1.27 -6.83 12.66
N SER A 86 -1.05 -7.19 11.39
CA SER A 86 0.30 -7.18 10.79
C SER A 86 0.92 -5.79 10.67
N ILE A 87 0.08 -4.75 10.74
CA ILE A 87 0.47 -3.34 10.61
C ILE A 87 0.21 -2.52 11.88
N GLY A 88 -0.14 -3.18 13.00
CA GLY A 88 -0.35 -2.54 14.30
C GLY A 88 -1.56 -1.61 14.38
N LEU A 89 -2.61 -1.87 13.59
CA LEU A 89 -3.88 -1.13 13.60
C LEU A 89 -5.02 -1.93 14.27
N ASP A 90 -4.69 -2.97 15.04
CA ASP A 90 -5.65 -3.82 15.75
C ASP A 90 -5.96 -3.34 17.18
N ASP A 91 -5.26 -2.33 17.68
CA ASP A 91 -5.51 -1.72 18.99
C ASP A 91 -6.79 -0.86 19.00
N GLY A 92 -7.48 -0.81 20.14
CA GLY A 92 -8.67 0.00 20.35
C GLY A 92 -8.47 1.50 20.15
N TYR A 93 -7.24 2.01 20.27
CA TYR A 93 -6.84 3.37 19.92
C TYR A 93 -7.22 3.74 18.48
N TYR A 94 -7.18 2.78 17.56
CA TYR A 94 -7.51 2.98 16.15
C TYR A 94 -8.98 2.71 15.81
N ALA A 95 -9.84 2.44 16.79
CA ALA A 95 -11.26 2.24 16.55
C ALA A 95 -11.90 3.50 15.94
N GLY A 96 -12.52 3.35 14.77
CA GLY A 96 -13.07 4.46 13.99
C GLY A 96 -12.01 5.35 13.35
N ALA A 97 -10.72 4.99 13.42
CA ALA A 97 -9.67 5.75 12.78
C ALA A 97 -9.87 5.81 11.27
N THR A 98 -9.51 6.96 10.73
CA THR A 98 -9.51 7.21 9.30
C THR A 98 -8.12 6.97 8.76
N ILE A 99 -8.00 6.06 7.79
CA ILE A 99 -6.73 5.72 7.17
C ILE A 99 -6.75 6.18 5.72
N GLN A 100 -5.75 6.97 5.32
CA GLN A 100 -5.53 7.35 3.93
C GLN A 100 -4.30 6.61 3.38
N ILE A 101 -4.50 5.73 2.41
CA ILE A 101 -3.43 4.98 1.76
C ILE A 101 -3.00 5.73 0.51
N TYR A 102 -1.69 5.87 0.32
CA TYR A 102 -1.06 6.41 -0.89
C TYR A 102 -0.36 5.29 -1.67
N GLY A 103 -0.51 5.32 -2.99
CA GLY A 103 0.19 4.45 -3.93
C GLY A 103 1.02 5.24 -4.94
N GLY A 104 1.32 4.60 -6.06
CA GLY A 104 2.01 5.21 -7.20
C GLY A 104 1.23 6.35 -7.86
N ALA A 105 1.95 7.25 -8.51
CA ALA A 105 1.42 8.44 -9.19
C ALA A 105 0.44 9.28 -8.34
N ASN A 106 0.65 9.33 -7.02
CA ASN A 106 -0.22 10.03 -6.06
C ASN A 106 -1.66 9.51 -6.00
N THR A 107 -1.91 8.26 -6.45
CA THR A 107 -3.20 7.61 -6.18
C THR A 107 -3.40 7.45 -4.68
N LYS A 108 -4.66 7.56 -4.25
CA LYS A 108 -5.03 7.45 -2.85
C LYS A 108 -6.41 6.85 -2.67
N ALA A 109 -6.59 6.12 -1.59
CA ALA A 109 -7.90 5.68 -1.10
C ALA A 109 -8.00 5.96 0.39
N LYS A 110 -9.22 6.15 0.86
CA LYS A 110 -9.52 6.50 2.26
C LYS A 110 -10.60 5.57 2.77
N PHE A 111 -10.38 4.99 3.94
CA PHE A 111 -11.36 4.13 4.60
C PHE A 111 -11.38 4.39 6.11
N VAL A 112 -12.38 3.85 6.80
CA VAL A 112 -12.56 3.97 8.25
C VAL A 112 -12.48 2.57 8.87
N LEU A 113 -11.78 2.45 10.00
CA LEU A 113 -11.70 1.23 10.81
C LEU A 113 -12.93 1.09 11.72
N SER A 114 -14.12 0.88 11.14
CA SER A 114 -15.40 0.77 11.86
C SER A 114 -16.20 -0.48 11.54
#